data_AF-A0A956NWP9-F1
#
_entry.id   AF-A0A956NWP9-F1
#
_cell.length_a   1.000
_cell.length_b   1.000
_cell.length_c   1.000
_cell.angle_alpha   90.00
_cell.angle_beta   90.00
_cell.angle_gamma   90.00
#
_symmetry.space_group_name_H-M   'P 1'
#
loop_
_entity.id
_entity.type
_entity.pdbx_description
1 polymer ?
#
loop_
_entity_poly.entity_id
_entity_poly.type
_entity_poly.pdbx_seq_one_letter_code
_entity_poly.pdbx_strand_id
1 'polypeptide(L)'
;DSYETWLDEARLVMRLRHPNIVAVLDVGHDERTDLDVIVYARAHGGSLRRALVERGRLRREETRAVLQSVATALVHAHTQGVIHRDIKPENILAMDAADGGSWALTDFGAGRFLAPGSGGGSFAGSPGYHAPELLHGQLGPSSDQYSLGVVGVELLIGERPDHAACLDFAWTHRRARGLEGLLARMVSVDP
;
A
#
# COMPACT_ATOMS: atom_id res chain seq x y z
N ASP A 1 20.96 16.55 10.10
CA ASP A 1 19.83 16.08 10.93
C ASP A 1 18.78 15.28 10.15
N SER A 2 19.19 14.25 9.41
CA SER A 2 18.27 13.28 8.79
C SER A 2 17.66 12.31 9.81
N TYR A 3 18.42 11.98 10.87
CA TYR A 3 18.02 11.01 11.89
C TYR A 3 16.86 11.48 12.79
N GLU A 4 16.85 12.75 13.22
CA GLU A 4 15.72 13.28 14.01
C GLU A 4 14.42 13.31 13.20
N THR A 5 14.51 13.66 11.91
CA THR A 5 13.36 13.63 11.00
C THR A 5 12.85 12.19 10.81
N TRP A 6 13.76 11.22 10.64
CA TRP A 6 13.42 9.80 10.56
C TRP A 6 12.73 9.30 11.84
N LEU A 7 13.24 9.65 13.02
CA LEU A 7 12.64 9.27 14.30
C LEU A 7 11.23 9.85 14.49
N ASP A 8 10.98 11.09 14.10
CA ASP A 8 9.67 11.71 14.22
C ASP A 8 8.63 11.08 13.28
N GLU A 9 9.05 10.70 12.08
CA GLU A 9 8.21 9.92 11.16
C GLU A 9 7.95 8.50 11.69
N ALA A 10 8.97 7.85 12.22
CA ALA A 10 8.85 6.51 12.80
C ALA A 10 7.90 6.52 14.02
N ARG A 11 7.97 7.55 14.89
CA ARG A 11 7.03 7.77 16.00
C ARG A 11 5.60 7.98 15.51
N LEU A 12 5.41 8.67 14.39
CA LEU A 12 4.09 8.87 13.79
C LEU A 12 3.50 7.54 13.30
N VAL A 13 4.31 6.68 12.66
CA VAL A 13 3.89 5.33 12.26
C VAL A 13 3.63 4.43 13.47
N MET A 14 4.43 4.52 14.54
CA MET A 14 4.21 3.77 15.79
C MET A 14 2.85 4.05 16.44
N ARG A 15 2.26 5.24 16.21
CA ARG A 15 0.93 5.59 16.72
C ARG A 15 -0.21 4.97 15.94
N LEU A 16 0.03 4.44 14.74
CA LEU A 16 -0.98 3.75 13.95
C LEU A 16 -1.29 2.39 14.60
N ARG A 17 -2.47 2.31 15.22
CA ARG A 17 -2.96 1.11 15.91
C ARG A 17 -4.28 0.68 15.27
N HIS A 18 -4.21 -0.29 14.38
CA HIS A 18 -5.34 -0.78 13.61
C HIS A 18 -5.14 -2.27 13.28
N PRO A 19 -6.19 -3.12 13.30
CA PRO A 19 -6.07 -4.56 13.02
C PRO A 19 -5.51 -4.88 11.61
N ASN A 20 -5.67 -3.96 10.65
CA ASN A 20 -5.15 -4.09 9.29
C ASN A 20 -3.89 -3.25 9.04
N ILE A 21 -3.17 -2.86 10.09
CA ILE A 21 -1.85 -2.23 10.01
C ILE A 21 -0.88 -3.07 10.83
N VAL A 22 0.26 -3.45 10.24
CA VAL A 22 1.31 -4.15 10.97
C VAL A 22 1.90 -3.20 12.01
N ALA A 23 1.77 -3.56 13.28
CA ALA A 23 2.21 -2.71 14.37
C ALA A 23 3.73 -2.56 14.38
N VAL A 24 4.22 -1.32 14.40
CA VAL A 24 5.59 -1.03 14.80
C VAL A 24 5.69 -1.15 16.32
N LEU A 25 6.56 -2.04 16.76
CA LEU A 25 6.83 -2.38 18.15
C LEU A 25 7.91 -1.48 18.75
N ASP A 26 8.98 -1.25 17.98
CA ASP A 26 10.12 -0.45 18.42
C ASP A 26 10.86 0.16 17.24
N VAL A 27 11.59 1.24 17.50
CA VAL A 27 12.45 1.94 16.54
C VAL A 27 13.74 2.34 17.25
N GLY A 28 14.87 2.20 16.57
CA GLY A 28 16.15 2.53 17.18
C GLY A 28 17.30 2.50 16.20
N HIS A 29 18.50 2.51 16.75
CA HIS A 29 19.75 2.50 16.01
C HIS A 29 20.66 1.40 16.58
N ASP A 30 21.12 0.48 15.72
CA ASP A 30 22.08 -0.55 16.11
C ASP A 30 23.51 0.00 15.94
N GLU A 31 24.08 0.48 17.05
CA GLU A 31 25.44 1.05 17.12
C GLU A 31 26.53 0.13 16.57
N ARG A 32 26.32 -1.20 16.59
CA ARG A 32 27.31 -2.16 16.07
C ARG A 32 27.30 -2.23 14.55
N THR A 33 26.13 -2.04 13.93
CA THR A 33 25.98 -2.09 12.46
C THR A 33 25.90 -0.70 11.83
N ASP A 34 25.75 0.35 12.64
CA ASP A 34 25.50 1.73 12.20
C ASP A 34 24.25 1.82 11.30
N LEU A 35 23.20 1.08 11.67
CA LEU A 35 21.94 1.01 10.93
C LEU A 35 20.74 1.40 11.81
N ASP A 36 19.84 2.17 11.22
CA ASP A 36 18.52 2.44 11.80
C ASP A 36 17.63 1.20 11.63
N VAL A 37 16.95 0.81 12.71
CA VAL A 37 16.16 -0.42 12.79
C VAL A 37 14.72 -0.08 13.16
N ILE A 38 13.79 -0.73 12.46
CA ILE A 38 12.36 -0.73 12.79
C ILE A 38 11.94 -2.16 13.10
N VAL A 39 11.35 -2.37 14.27
CA VAL A 39 10.86 -3.66 14.72
C VAL A 39 9.35 -3.73 14.52
N TYR A 40 8.91 -4.69 13.73
CA TYR A 40 7.50 -4.92 13.41
C TYR A 40 6.94 -6.14 14.14
N ALA A 41 5.63 -6.13 14.38
CA ALA A 41 4.90 -7.33 14.73
C ALA A 41 5.02 -8.36 13.60
N ARG A 42 5.27 -9.62 13.96
CA ARG A 42 5.48 -10.68 12.98
C ARG A 42 4.17 -11.04 12.27
N ALA A 43 4.17 -10.98 10.95
CA ALA A 43 3.14 -11.58 10.11
C ALA A 43 3.53 -13.03 9.76
N HIS A 44 2.60 -13.98 9.91
CA HIS A 44 2.90 -15.41 9.79
C HIS A 44 2.56 -16.01 8.42
N GLY A 45 1.65 -15.40 7.64
CA GLY A 45 1.14 -15.95 6.38
C GLY A 45 1.87 -15.48 5.11
N GLY A 46 2.89 -14.65 5.25
CA GLY A 46 3.64 -14.10 4.10
C GLY A 46 2.91 -12.95 3.40
N SER A 47 3.45 -12.51 2.25
CA SER A 47 2.92 -11.38 1.49
C SER A 47 1.83 -11.79 0.50
N LEU A 48 0.98 -10.83 0.15
CA LEU A 48 -0.01 -10.97 -0.92
C LEU A 48 0.66 -11.25 -2.27
N ARG A 49 1.85 -10.68 -2.53
CA ARG A 49 2.68 -11.03 -3.69
C ARG A 49 2.94 -12.55 -3.75
N ARG A 50 3.34 -13.16 -2.64
CA ARG A 50 3.59 -14.60 -2.58
C ARG A 50 2.33 -15.38 -2.89
N ALA A 51 1.20 -15.03 -2.26
CA ALA A 51 -0.08 -15.68 -2.52
C ALA A 51 -0.50 -15.58 -3.99
N LEU A 52 -0.27 -14.42 -4.63
CA LEU A 52 -0.56 -14.22 -6.05
C LEU A 52 0.31 -15.09 -6.95
N VAL A 53 1.62 -15.17 -6.70
CA VAL A 53 2.54 -16.02 -7.47
C VAL A 53 2.19 -17.50 -7.35
N GLU A 54 1.85 -17.96 -6.15
CA GLU A 54 1.50 -19.37 -5.90
C GLU A 54 0.17 -19.77 -6.55
N ARG A 55 -0.80 -18.84 -6.62
CA ARG A 55 -2.18 -19.13 -7.05
C ARG A 55 -2.48 -18.65 -8.48
N GLY A 56 -1.61 -17.85 -9.07
CA GLY A 56 -1.81 -17.18 -10.36
C GLY A 56 -2.76 -15.99 -10.28
N ARG A 57 -3.93 -16.14 -9.64
CA ARG A 57 -4.89 -15.06 -9.38
C ARG A 57 -5.72 -15.37 -8.13
N LEU A 58 -6.40 -14.36 -7.57
CA LEU A 58 -7.32 -14.53 -6.45
C LEU A 58 -8.79 -14.54 -6.93
N ARG A 59 -9.64 -15.20 -6.16
CA ARG A 59 -11.10 -15.14 -6.37
C ARG A 59 -11.64 -13.78 -5.95
N ARG A 60 -12.81 -13.42 -6.47
CA ARG A 60 -13.44 -12.10 -6.23
C ARG A 60 -13.69 -11.84 -4.75
N GLU A 61 -14.09 -12.87 -4.02
CA GLU A 61 -14.35 -12.81 -2.58
C GLU A 61 -13.06 -12.53 -1.81
N GLU A 62 -11.94 -13.16 -2.22
CA GLU A 62 -10.62 -12.96 -1.62
C GLU A 62 -10.09 -11.57 -1.94
N THR A 63 -10.19 -11.13 -3.20
CA THR A 63 -9.86 -9.76 -3.63
C THR A 63 -10.64 -8.73 -2.82
N ARG A 64 -11.95 -8.94 -2.62
CA ARG A 64 -12.78 -8.05 -1.80
C ARG A 64 -12.28 -7.98 -0.35
N ALA A 65 -11.93 -9.11 0.25
CA ALA A 65 -11.42 -9.16 1.62
C ALA A 65 -10.10 -8.39 1.78
N VAL A 66 -9.19 -8.53 0.80
CA VAL A 66 -7.95 -7.74 0.73
C VAL A 66 -8.26 -6.25 0.64
N LEU A 67 -9.08 -5.84 -0.33
CA LEU A 67 -9.42 -4.42 -0.54
C LEU A 67 -10.07 -3.80 0.70
N GLN A 68 -10.97 -4.51 1.36
CA GLN A 68 -11.62 -4.03 2.59
C GLN A 68 -10.61 -3.86 3.73
N SER A 69 -9.72 -4.83 3.92
CA SER A 69 -8.67 -4.77 4.94
C SER A 69 -7.74 -3.58 4.71
N VAL A 70 -7.26 -3.40 3.48
CA VAL A 70 -6.35 -2.29 3.16
C VAL A 70 -7.09 -0.94 3.18
N ALA A 71 -8.33 -0.87 2.69
CA ALA A 71 -9.09 0.39 2.71
C ALA A 71 -9.35 0.89 4.14
N THR A 72 -9.68 0.01 5.08
CA THR A 72 -9.86 0.40 6.49
C THR A 72 -8.55 0.85 7.13
N ALA A 73 -7.43 0.21 6.80
CA ALA A 73 -6.09 0.65 7.19
C ALA A 73 -5.77 2.06 6.68
N LEU A 74 -6.05 2.33 5.41
CA LEU A 74 -5.81 3.63 4.77
C LEU A 74 -6.68 4.72 5.38
N VAL A 75 -7.97 4.47 5.61
CA VAL A 75 -8.85 5.42 6.31
C VAL A 75 -8.25 5.81 7.67
N HIS A 76 -7.84 4.82 8.47
CA HIS A 76 -7.20 5.11 9.76
C HIS A 76 -5.95 5.97 9.59
N ALA A 77 -5.03 5.58 8.72
CA ALA A 77 -3.78 6.32 8.48
C ALA A 77 -4.02 7.75 7.96
N HIS A 78 -4.92 7.93 6.99
CA HIS A 78 -5.26 9.24 6.42
C HIS A 78 -5.88 10.17 7.46
N THR A 79 -6.70 9.67 8.40
CA THR A 79 -7.22 10.50 9.51
C THR A 79 -6.14 10.97 10.49
N GLN A 80 -4.99 10.29 10.51
CA GLN A 80 -3.81 10.69 11.28
C GLN A 80 -2.81 11.50 10.44
N GLY A 81 -3.18 11.91 9.22
CA GLY A 81 -2.33 12.69 8.32
C GLY A 81 -1.24 11.88 7.61
N VAL A 82 -1.33 10.55 7.61
CA VAL A 82 -0.29 9.66 7.06
C VAL A 82 -0.72 9.13 5.70
N ILE A 83 0.05 9.38 4.64
CA ILE A 83 -0.14 8.81 3.30
C ILE A 83 0.89 7.70 3.09
N HIS A 84 0.45 6.52 2.65
CA HIS A 84 1.29 5.33 2.55
C HIS A 84 2.35 5.41 1.43
N ARG A 85 1.94 5.82 0.22
CA ARG A 85 2.76 6.05 -1.01
C ARG A 85 3.32 4.83 -1.73
N ASP A 86 3.47 3.68 -1.08
CA ASP A 86 4.02 2.48 -1.72
C ASP A 86 3.10 1.26 -1.56
N ILE A 87 1.81 1.42 -1.89
CA ILE A 87 0.86 0.29 -1.81
C ILE A 87 1.12 -0.66 -2.97
N LYS A 88 1.42 -1.91 -2.62
CA LYS A 88 1.72 -3.00 -3.55
C LYS A 88 1.54 -4.35 -2.84
N PRO A 89 1.45 -5.48 -3.56
CA PRO A 89 1.22 -6.79 -2.95
C PRO A 89 2.33 -7.23 -1.98
N GLU A 90 3.55 -6.70 -2.11
CA GLU A 90 4.66 -6.98 -1.20
C GLU A 90 4.42 -6.40 0.20
N ASN A 91 3.73 -5.26 0.29
CA ASN A 91 3.50 -4.53 1.54
C ASN A 91 2.17 -4.90 2.21
N ILE A 92 1.47 -5.92 1.69
CA ILE A 92 0.23 -6.43 2.26
C ILE A 92 0.49 -7.84 2.77
N LEU A 93 0.45 -8.03 4.09
CA LEU A 93 0.86 -9.26 4.75
C LEU A 93 -0.33 -9.99 5.38
N ALA A 94 -0.33 -11.31 5.30
CA ALA A 94 -1.27 -12.15 6.04
C ALA A 94 -0.76 -12.32 7.48
N MET A 95 -1.55 -11.87 8.45
CA MET A 95 -1.16 -11.91 9.86
C MET A 95 -1.13 -13.33 10.42
N ASP A 96 -2.01 -14.20 9.93
CA ASP A 96 -2.09 -15.62 10.27
C ASP A 96 -1.62 -16.49 9.08
N ALA A 97 -1.11 -17.68 9.36
CA ALA A 97 -0.76 -18.68 8.37
C ALA A 97 -1.99 -19.46 7.84
N ALA A 98 -3.13 -19.40 8.54
CA ALA A 98 -4.37 -20.02 8.09
C ALA A 98 -4.96 -19.35 6.84
N ASP A 99 -5.51 -20.15 5.93
CA ASP A 99 -6.27 -19.65 4.78
C ASP A 99 -7.47 -18.81 5.25
N GLY A 100 -7.57 -17.58 4.72
CA GLY A 100 -8.60 -16.61 5.12
C GLY A 100 -8.22 -15.71 6.30
N GLY A 101 -6.95 -15.73 6.73
CA GLY A 101 -6.42 -14.80 7.73
C GLY A 101 -6.57 -13.32 7.35
N SER A 102 -6.46 -12.44 8.34
CA SER A 102 -6.58 -10.99 8.14
C SER A 102 -5.36 -10.42 7.42
N TRP A 103 -5.60 -9.57 6.42
CA TRP A 103 -4.55 -8.83 5.72
C TRP A 103 -4.23 -7.53 6.47
N ALA A 104 -2.94 -7.19 6.56
CA ALA A 104 -2.48 -5.96 7.15
C ALA A 104 -1.46 -5.26 6.24
N LEU A 105 -1.53 -3.93 6.19
CA LEU A 105 -0.59 -3.09 5.46
C LEU A 105 0.66 -2.83 6.34
N THR A 106 1.84 -2.95 5.77
CA THR A 106 3.14 -2.64 6.40
C THR A 106 3.88 -1.55 5.64
N ASP A 107 5.03 -1.10 6.15
CA ASP A 107 5.99 -0.24 5.44
C ASP A 107 5.44 1.16 5.13
N PHE A 108 4.57 1.66 6.01
CA PHE A 108 4.11 3.05 5.99
C PHE A 108 5.31 4.01 5.98
N GLY A 109 5.39 4.83 4.94
CA GLY A 109 6.35 5.95 4.91
C GLY A 109 7.81 5.58 4.63
N ALA A 110 8.14 4.30 4.34
CA ALA A 110 9.52 3.91 4.04
C ALA A 110 10.12 4.62 2.79
N GLY A 111 9.28 5.18 1.92
CA GLY A 111 9.67 5.95 0.73
C GLY A 111 9.74 7.47 0.92
N ARG A 112 9.62 8.00 2.14
CA ARG A 112 9.54 9.46 2.37
C ARG A 112 10.43 9.96 3.51
N PHE A 113 11.55 9.29 3.78
CA PHE A 113 12.60 9.81 4.67
C PHE A 113 13.33 11.05 4.09
N LEU A 114 12.63 11.94 3.40
CA LEU A 114 13.17 13.16 2.82
C LEU A 114 12.49 14.36 3.47
N ALA A 115 13.32 15.06 4.24
CA ALA A 115 13.04 16.29 4.95
C ALA A 115 12.19 17.31 4.17
N PRO A 116 11.40 18.14 4.86
CA PRO A 116 10.76 19.29 4.23
C PRO A 116 11.84 20.23 3.67
N GLY A 117 11.95 20.31 2.34
CA GLY A 117 12.92 21.19 1.66
C GLY A 117 13.77 20.54 0.57
N SER A 118 13.71 19.22 0.36
CA SER A 118 14.30 18.60 -0.83
C SER A 118 13.42 18.90 -2.04
N GLY A 119 13.65 20.06 -2.68
CA GLY A 119 13.13 20.38 -4.00
C GLY A 119 13.59 19.32 -4.99
N GLY A 120 12.66 18.50 -5.45
CA GLY A 120 12.91 17.33 -6.28
C GLY A 120 12.18 16.13 -5.70
N GLY A 121 11.00 15.85 -6.25
CA GLY A 121 10.28 14.62 -5.96
C GLY A 121 11.16 13.42 -6.31
N SER A 122 11.85 12.88 -5.31
CA SER A 122 12.46 11.56 -5.44
C SER A 122 11.32 10.61 -5.76
N PHE A 123 11.44 9.92 -6.89
CA PHE A 123 10.50 8.95 -7.44
C PHE A 123 10.50 7.68 -6.56
N ALA A 124 10.27 7.85 -5.25
CA ALA A 124 10.26 6.80 -4.27
C ALA A 124 8.92 6.07 -4.31
N GLY A 125 8.97 4.75 -4.13
CA GLY A 125 7.83 3.84 -4.32
C GLY A 125 8.05 2.92 -5.52
N SER A 126 7.01 2.17 -5.87
CA SER A 126 7.06 1.16 -6.93
C SER A 126 6.31 1.67 -8.16
N PRO A 127 7.01 2.14 -9.22
CA PRO A 127 6.42 2.97 -10.28
C PRO A 127 5.20 2.39 -10.98
N GLY A 128 5.07 1.06 -11.04
CA GLY A 128 3.91 0.42 -11.67
C GLY A 128 2.62 0.44 -10.85
N TYR A 129 2.63 0.96 -9.63
CA TYR A 129 1.41 1.19 -8.83
C TYR A 129 1.10 2.68 -8.65
N HIS A 130 1.95 3.57 -9.17
CA HIS A 130 1.81 4.99 -8.97
C HIS A 130 0.59 5.53 -9.71
N ALA A 131 -0.13 6.40 -9.02
CA ALA A 131 -1.19 7.19 -9.60
C ALA A 131 -0.64 8.21 -10.62
N PRO A 132 -1.34 8.48 -11.73
CA PRO A 132 -0.84 9.35 -12.79
C PRO A 132 -0.55 10.78 -12.30
N GLU A 133 -1.26 11.27 -11.29
CA GLU A 133 -1.07 12.60 -10.71
C GLU A 133 0.27 12.77 -9.98
N LEU A 134 0.92 11.68 -9.56
CA LEU A 134 2.28 11.73 -8.98
C LEU A 134 3.31 12.31 -9.95
N LEU A 135 3.11 12.14 -11.26
CA LEU A 135 3.99 12.74 -12.29
C LEU A 135 3.98 14.27 -12.25
N HIS A 136 2.90 14.85 -11.71
CA HIS A 136 2.73 16.29 -11.54
C HIS A 136 3.06 16.76 -10.12
N GLY A 137 3.66 15.88 -9.30
CA GLY A 137 3.98 16.17 -7.90
C GLY A 137 2.76 16.25 -6.99
N GLN A 138 1.59 15.81 -7.45
CA GLN A 138 0.36 15.79 -6.66
C GLN A 138 0.29 14.45 -5.93
N LEU A 139 0.50 14.48 -4.63
CA LEU A 139 0.37 13.31 -3.77
C LEU A 139 -0.72 13.57 -2.74
N GLY A 140 -1.66 12.63 -2.63
CA GLY A 140 -2.72 12.69 -1.64
C GLY A 140 -3.26 11.31 -1.26
N PRO A 141 -4.27 11.27 -0.37
CA PRO A 141 -5.04 10.06 -0.08
C PRO A 141 -5.60 9.36 -1.33
N SER A 142 -5.94 10.11 -2.39
CA SER A 142 -6.38 9.57 -3.68
C SER A 142 -5.32 8.71 -4.37
N SER A 143 -4.04 9.05 -4.19
CA SER A 143 -2.94 8.30 -4.80
C SER A 143 -2.82 6.89 -4.18
N ASP A 144 -3.04 6.78 -2.87
CA ASP A 144 -3.12 5.48 -2.18
C ASP A 144 -4.35 4.68 -2.67
N GLN A 145 -5.48 5.33 -2.93
CA GLN A 145 -6.67 4.68 -3.47
C GLN A 145 -6.43 4.12 -4.87
N TYR A 146 -5.75 4.89 -5.73
CA TYR A 146 -5.37 4.42 -7.07
C TYR A 146 -4.45 3.20 -6.98
N SER A 147 -3.39 3.26 -6.17
CA SER A 147 -2.46 2.13 -6.00
C SER A 147 -3.19 0.88 -5.48
N LEU A 148 -4.15 1.04 -4.57
CA LEU A 148 -5.00 -0.07 -4.12
C LEU A 148 -5.89 -0.61 -5.25
N GLY A 149 -6.36 0.26 -6.14
CA GLY A 149 -7.10 -0.12 -7.35
C GLY A 149 -6.26 -0.99 -8.28
N VAL A 150 -5.01 -0.58 -8.54
CA VAL A 150 -4.04 -1.34 -9.36
C VAL A 150 -3.81 -2.73 -8.75
N VAL A 151 -3.59 -2.81 -7.43
CA VAL A 151 -3.48 -4.09 -6.72
C VAL A 151 -4.75 -4.92 -6.94
N GLY A 152 -5.94 -4.35 -6.76
CA GLY A 152 -7.19 -5.07 -6.95
C GLY A 152 -7.38 -5.63 -8.37
N VAL A 153 -6.98 -4.89 -9.40
CA VAL A 153 -7.00 -5.37 -10.80
C VAL A 153 -5.99 -6.50 -10.99
N GLU A 154 -4.76 -6.33 -10.51
CA GLU A 154 -3.70 -7.35 -10.56
C GLU A 154 -4.16 -8.67 -9.92
N LEU A 155 -4.82 -8.61 -8.77
CA LEU A 155 -5.34 -9.82 -8.10
C LEU A 155 -6.38 -10.57 -8.94
N LEU A 156 -7.18 -9.86 -9.75
CA LEU A 156 -8.22 -10.49 -10.59
C LEU A 156 -7.66 -11.10 -11.87
N ILE A 157 -6.69 -10.42 -12.50
CA ILE A 157 -6.15 -10.83 -13.80
C ILE A 157 -4.91 -11.71 -13.68
N GLY A 158 -4.21 -11.66 -12.54
CA GLY A 158 -3.06 -12.49 -12.21
C GLY A 158 -1.70 -11.91 -12.58
N GLU A 159 -1.70 -10.77 -13.28
CA GLU A 159 -0.50 -10.03 -13.67
C GLU A 159 -0.69 -8.55 -13.37
N ARG A 160 0.41 -7.83 -13.12
CA ARG A 160 0.34 -6.40 -12.81
C ARG A 160 -0.04 -5.63 -14.09
N PRO A 161 -1.19 -4.94 -14.12
CA PRO A 161 -1.57 -4.14 -15.28
C PRO A 161 -0.61 -2.95 -15.42
N ASP A 162 -0.26 -2.60 -16.64
CA ASP A 162 0.31 -1.29 -16.91
C ASP A 162 -0.78 -0.20 -16.89
N HIS A 163 -0.40 1.06 -17.12
CA HIS A 163 -1.35 2.16 -17.13
C HIS A 163 -2.41 2.03 -18.23
N ALA A 164 -2.05 1.50 -19.41
CA ALA A 164 -2.99 1.31 -20.51
C ALA A 164 -4.02 0.24 -20.17
N ALA A 165 -3.59 -0.87 -19.56
CA ALA A 165 -4.46 -1.93 -19.07
C ALA A 165 -5.39 -1.44 -17.95
N CYS A 166 -4.93 -0.56 -17.05
CA CYS A 166 -5.78 0.08 -16.05
C CYS A 166 -6.89 0.92 -16.70
N LEU A 167 -6.55 1.74 -17.70
CA LEU A 167 -7.53 2.55 -18.44
C LEU A 167 -8.54 1.68 -19.20
N ASP A 168 -8.08 0.61 -19.86
CA ASP A 168 -8.95 -0.33 -20.56
C ASP A 168 -9.90 -1.06 -19.59
N PHE A 169 -9.37 -1.50 -18.43
CA PHE A 169 -10.18 -2.10 -17.38
C PHE A 169 -11.26 -1.13 -16.88
N ALA A 170 -10.87 0.12 -16.59
CA ALA A 170 -11.78 1.17 -16.15
C ALA A 170 -12.88 1.44 -17.19
N TRP A 171 -12.49 1.59 -18.46
CA TRP A 171 -13.44 1.81 -19.56
C TRP A 171 -14.42 0.65 -19.73
N THR A 172 -13.90 -0.58 -19.77
CA THR A 172 -14.69 -1.80 -19.96
C THR A 172 -15.72 -1.98 -18.85
N HIS A 173 -15.35 -1.68 -17.60
CA HIS A 173 -16.19 -1.90 -16.42
C HIS A 173 -16.86 -0.62 -15.89
N ARG A 174 -16.84 0.50 -16.62
CA ARG A 174 -17.40 1.81 -16.19
C ARG A 174 -18.88 1.79 -15.80
N ARG A 175 -19.65 0.80 -16.28
CA ARG A 175 -21.08 0.59 -15.95
C ARG A 175 -21.32 -0.65 -15.10
N ALA A 176 -20.27 -1.40 -14.77
CA ALA A 176 -20.37 -2.59 -13.94
C ALA A 176 -20.79 -2.21 -12.52
N ARG A 177 -21.54 -3.11 -11.86
CA ARG A 177 -21.81 -3.04 -10.43
C ARG A 177 -20.87 -4.01 -9.71
N GLY A 178 -20.76 -3.88 -8.39
CA GLY A 178 -19.93 -4.79 -7.58
C GLY A 178 -18.44 -4.44 -7.64
N LEU A 179 -17.60 -5.48 -7.59
CA LEU A 179 -16.15 -5.34 -7.40
C LEU A 179 -15.49 -4.66 -8.61
N GLU A 180 -15.82 -5.07 -9.82
CA GLU A 180 -15.21 -4.55 -11.04
C GLU A 180 -15.57 -3.08 -11.26
N GLY A 181 -16.82 -2.70 -10.99
CA GLY A 181 -17.24 -1.30 -11.05
C GLY A 181 -16.55 -0.44 -9.99
N LEU A 182 -16.24 -0.98 -8.82
CA LEU A 182 -15.45 -0.29 -7.80
C LEU A 182 -14.01 -0.09 -8.26
N LEU A 183 -13.35 -1.16 -8.70
CA LEU A 183 -11.97 -1.11 -9.19
C LEU A 183 -11.84 -0.17 -10.40
N ALA A 184 -12.82 -0.18 -11.30
CA ALA A 184 -12.87 0.73 -12.44
C ALA A 184 -12.85 2.20 -12.06
N ARG A 185 -13.50 2.57 -10.94
CA ARG A 185 -13.44 3.95 -10.42
C ARG A 185 -12.08 4.25 -9.79
N MET A 186 -11.58 3.32 -8.96
CA MET A 186 -10.30 3.49 -8.26
C MET A 186 -9.11 3.70 -9.21
N VAL A 187 -9.09 3.02 -10.37
CA VAL A 187 -8.01 3.16 -11.36
C VAL A 187 -8.33 4.16 -12.49
N SER A 188 -9.39 4.95 -12.33
CA SER A 188 -9.70 6.01 -13.29
C SER A 188 -8.81 7.24 -13.07
N VAL A 189 -8.74 8.11 -14.08
CA VAL A 189 -7.89 9.32 -14.06
C VAL A 189 -8.44 10.40 -13.10
N ASP A 190 -9.68 10.24 -12.62
CA ASP A 190 -10.34 11.07 -11.61
C ASP A 190 -11.08 10.15 -10.61
N PRO A 191 -10.33 9.50 -9.70
CA PRO A 191 -10.84 8.40 -8.86
C PRO A 191 -11.77 8.82 -7.72
#